data_AF-A0A537F573-F1
#
_entry.id   AF-A0A537F573-F1
#
_cell.length_a   1.000
_cell.length_b   1.000
_cell.length_c   1.000
_cell.angle_alpha   90.00
_cell.angle_beta   90.00
_cell.angle_gamma   90.00
#
_symmetry.space_group_name_H-M   'P 1'
#
loop_
_entity.id
_entity.type
_entity.pdbx_description
1 polymer ?
#
loop_
_entity_poly.entity_id
_entity_poly.type
_entity_poly.pdbx_seq_one_letter_code
_entity_poly.pdbx_strand_id
1 'polypeptide(L)'
;MKRALELGHYDILEHNSITWLVEADEKEILFLMESSKFFETSQIDEQRWLITTNLRVLVELARGTNDLSLTRELVATLNKAAPIIASALSIPTARS
;
A
#
# COMPACT_ATOMS: atom_id res chain seq x y z
N MET A 1 -5.66 -14.73 11.85
CA MET A 1 -5.18 -13.50 11.16
C MET A 1 -4.59 -12.48 12.12
N LYS A 2 -5.32 -11.91 13.09
CA LYS A 2 -4.77 -10.94 14.07
C LYS A 2 -3.55 -11.45 14.85
N ARG A 3 -3.62 -12.66 15.42
CA ARG A 3 -2.46 -13.33 16.07
C ARG A 3 -1.27 -13.54 15.14
N ALA A 4 -1.48 -13.80 13.85
CA ALA A 4 -0.38 -14.02 12.90
C ALA A 4 0.39 -12.73 12.62
N LEU A 5 -0.34 -11.60 12.51
CA LEU A 5 0.25 -10.25 12.44
C LEU A 5 1.00 -9.88 13.72
N GLU A 6 0.43 -10.16 14.89
CA GLU A 6 1.06 -9.93 16.20
C GLU A 6 2.33 -10.76 16.40
N LEU A 7 2.38 -11.97 15.81
CA LEU A 7 3.52 -12.88 15.86
C LEU A 7 4.53 -12.67 14.71
N GLY A 8 4.30 -11.70 13.82
CA GLY A 8 5.23 -11.36 12.74
C GLY A 8 5.21 -12.26 11.51
N HIS A 9 4.19 -13.11 11.36
CA HIS A 9 3.99 -13.97 10.18
C HIS A 9 3.34 -13.17 9.04
N TYR A 10 4.15 -12.36 8.35
CA TYR A 10 3.72 -11.52 7.23
C TYR A 10 3.77 -12.22 5.87
N ASP A 11 4.35 -13.42 5.81
CA ASP A 11 4.44 -14.28 4.62
C ASP A 11 3.06 -14.53 3.98
N ILE A 12 2.02 -14.75 4.81
CA ILE A 12 0.65 -14.92 4.31
C ILE A 12 0.13 -13.71 3.53
N LEU A 13 0.68 -12.52 3.76
CA LEU A 13 0.29 -11.30 3.08
C LEU A 13 1.03 -11.08 1.76
N GLU A 14 2.02 -11.90 1.42
CA GLU A 14 2.74 -11.84 0.14
C GLU A 14 1.96 -12.54 -0.99
N HIS A 15 1.00 -13.41 -0.65
CA HIS A 15 0.20 -14.18 -1.61
C HIS A 15 -0.99 -13.43 -2.22
N ASN A 16 -1.11 -12.14 -1.96
CA ASN A 16 -2.12 -11.30 -2.56
C ASN A 16 -1.47 -10.27 -3.49
N SER A 17 -2.30 -9.69 -4.34
CA SER A 17 -1.91 -8.60 -5.20
C SER A 17 -3.05 -7.60 -5.23
N ILE A 18 -2.69 -6.32 -5.28
CA ILE A 18 -3.62 -5.23 -5.47
C ILE A 18 -3.01 -4.25 -6.47
N THR A 19 -3.85 -3.79 -7.38
CA THR A 19 -3.46 -2.90 -8.47
C THR A 19 -4.35 -1.68 -8.45
N TRP A 20 -3.74 -0.52 -8.65
CA TRP A 20 -4.42 0.77 -8.79
C TRP A 20 -4.05 1.39 -10.14
N LEU A 21 -4.99 2.13 -10.70
CA LEU A 21 -4.72 3.18 -11.68
C LEU A 21 -4.73 4.50 -10.92
N VAL A 22 -3.61 5.21 -10.90
CA VAL A 22 -3.47 6.47 -10.16
C VAL A 22 -3.02 7.59 -11.10
N GLU A 23 -3.44 8.81 -10.78
CA GLU A 23 -2.78 10.02 -11.27
C GLU A 23 -1.67 10.37 -10.28
N ALA A 24 -0.43 10.45 -10.76
CA ALA A 24 0.74 10.72 -9.93
C ALA A 24 1.86 11.29 -10.80
N ASP A 25 2.69 12.16 -10.21
CA ASP A 25 3.90 12.62 -10.88
C ASP A 25 5.03 11.58 -10.80
N GLU A 26 6.02 11.71 -11.69
CA GLU A 26 7.15 10.77 -11.75
C GLU A 26 7.96 10.71 -10.45
N LYS A 27 8.01 11.81 -9.67
CA LYS A 27 8.76 11.85 -8.40
C LYS A 27 8.04 11.06 -7.32
N GLU A 28 6.71 11.13 -7.27
CA GLU A 28 5.90 10.31 -6.36
C GLU A 28 6.06 8.82 -6.66
N ILE A 29 6.10 8.45 -7.95
CA ILE A 29 6.33 7.08 -8.39
C ILE A 29 7.74 6.60 -8.06
N LEU A 30 8.76 7.42 -8.33
CA LEU A 30 10.14 7.09 -8.00
C LEU A 30 10.30 6.85 -6.49
N PHE A 31 9.74 7.74 -5.67
CA PHE A 31 9.75 7.56 -4.22
C PHE A 31 9.09 6.24 -3.81
N LEU A 32 7.96 5.89 -4.43
CA LEU A 32 7.27 4.64 -4.14
C LEU A 32 8.15 3.43 -4.47
N MET A 33 8.80 3.42 -5.63
CA MET A 33 9.73 2.37 -6.04
C MET A 33 10.93 2.25 -5.11
N GLU A 34 11.45 3.37 -4.59
CA GLU A 34 12.53 3.38 -3.60
C GLU A 34 12.08 2.85 -2.23
N SER A 35 10.81 3.03 -1.88
CA SER A 35 10.26 2.56 -0.59
C SER A 35 10.20 1.04 -0.48
N SER A 36 10.04 0.34 -1.61
CA SER A 36 10.04 -1.12 -1.66
C SER A 36 10.24 -1.65 -3.07
N LYS A 37 11.13 -2.64 -3.22
CA LYS A 37 11.35 -3.37 -4.48
C LYS A 37 10.14 -4.17 -4.99
N PHE A 38 9.10 -4.30 -4.17
CA PHE A 38 7.88 -5.06 -4.46
C PHE A 38 6.76 -4.18 -5.02
N PHE A 39 7.08 -2.94 -5.41
CA PHE A 39 6.23 -2.14 -6.29
C PHE A 39 6.55 -2.44 -7.74
N GLU A 40 5.52 -2.78 -8.49
CA GLU A 40 5.55 -2.81 -9.94
C GLU A 40 4.79 -1.60 -10.46
N THR A 41 5.42 -0.81 -11.32
CA THR A 41 4.84 0.42 -11.86
C THR A 41 4.90 0.41 -13.37
N SER A 42 3.82 0.83 -14.03
CA SER A 42 3.78 0.98 -15.48
C SER A 42 3.09 2.28 -15.84
N GLN A 43 3.80 3.14 -16.57
CA GLN A 43 3.22 4.38 -17.06
C GLN A 43 2.23 4.10 -18.18
N ILE A 44 1.01 4.62 -18.05
CA ILE A 44 -0.05 4.48 -19.07
C ILE A 44 -0.03 5.68 -20.02
N ASP A 45 0.18 6.88 -19.47
CA ASP A 45 0.40 8.12 -20.21
C ASP A 45 1.18 9.14 -19.35
N GLU A 46 1.22 10.40 -19.76
CA GLU A 46 1.97 11.47 -19.10
C GLU A 46 1.64 11.67 -17.62
N GLN A 47 0.45 11.28 -17.15
CA GLN A 47 0.00 11.53 -15.77
C GLN A 47 -0.51 10.29 -15.04
N ARG A 48 -0.79 9.20 -15.76
CA ARG A 48 -1.41 8.00 -15.18
C ARG A 48 -0.48 6.81 -15.11
N TRP A 49 -0.54 6.13 -13.97
CA TRP A 49 0.29 4.98 -13.65
C TRP A 49 -0.56 3.81 -13.17
N LEU A 50 -0.22 2.61 -13.64
CA LEU A 50 -0.58 1.38 -12.97
C LEU A 50 0.46 1.11 -11.88
N ILE A 51 -0.01 0.87 -10.67
CA ILE A 51 0.81 0.50 -9.52
C ILE A 51 0.29 -0.83 -9.00
N THR A 52 1.15 -1.82 -8.83
CA THR A 52 0.81 -3.12 -8.25
C THR A 52 1.74 -3.43 -7.08
N THR A 53 1.18 -3.97 -6.00
CA THR A 53 1.96 -4.53 -4.88
C THR A 53 1.16 -5.56 -4.09
N ASN A 54 1.73 -6.08 -3.00
CA ASN A 54 1.06 -6.96 -2.06
C ASN A 54 0.73 -6.24 -0.72
N LEU A 55 -0.14 -6.83 0.08
CA LEU A 55 -0.61 -6.25 1.33
C LEU A 55 0.50 -6.16 2.39
N ARG A 56 1.54 -7.02 2.34
CA ARG A 56 2.69 -6.90 3.25
C ARG A 56 3.37 -5.54 3.08
N VAL A 57 3.59 -5.13 1.83
CA VAL A 57 4.19 -3.82 1.53
C VAL A 57 3.31 -2.67 2.03
N LEU A 58 1.99 -2.78 1.88
CA LEU A 58 1.06 -1.78 2.43
C LEU A 58 1.10 -1.71 3.96
N VAL A 59 1.25 -2.84 4.65
CA VAL A 59 1.43 -2.88 6.11
C VAL A 59 2.75 -2.23 6.51
N GLU A 60 3.83 -2.47 5.76
CA GLU A 60 5.13 -1.84 6.01
C GLU A 60 5.05 -0.32 5.80
N LEU A 61 4.42 0.13 4.71
CA LEU A 61 4.19 1.55 4.45
C LEU A 61 3.36 2.21 5.54
N ALA A 62 2.31 1.55 6.04
CA ALA A 62 1.47 2.08 7.11
C ALA A 62 2.20 2.28 8.44
N ARG A 63 3.29 1.54 8.66
CA ARG A 63 4.12 1.64 9.87
C ARG A 63 5.32 2.56 9.70
N GLY A 64 5.71 2.85 8.46
CA GLY A 64 6.76 3.80 8.16
C GLY A 64 6.33 5.24 8.42
N THR A 65 7.28 6.17 8.36
CA THR A 65 7.06 7.62 8.51
C THR A 65 6.82 8.32 7.16
N ASN A 66 6.25 7.61 6.17
CA ASN A 66 6.10 8.14 4.81
C ASN A 66 4.85 9.02 4.69
N ASP A 67 5.09 10.32 4.48
CA ASP A 67 4.06 11.37 4.52
C ASP A 67 3.61 11.88 3.14
N LEU A 68 3.84 11.10 2.08
CA LEU A 68 3.30 11.44 0.75
C LEU A 68 1.79 11.17 0.68
N SER A 69 1.08 11.98 -0.12
CA SER A 69 -0.37 11.79 -0.30
C SER A 69 -0.67 10.45 -0.95
N LEU A 70 0.05 10.10 -2.02
CA LEU A 70 -0.06 8.83 -2.70
C LEU A 70 0.06 7.64 -1.73
N THR A 71 1.09 7.62 -0.89
CA THR A 71 1.31 6.49 0.05
C THR A 71 0.18 6.38 1.06
N ARG A 72 -0.37 7.50 1.56
CA ARG A 72 -1.53 7.49 2.46
C ARG A 72 -2.77 6.92 1.78
N GLU A 73 -3.02 7.26 0.52
CA GLU A 73 -4.17 6.75 -0.23
C GLU A 73 -4.05 5.25 -0.54
N LEU A 74 -2.86 4.79 -0.93
CA LEU A 74 -2.59 3.36 -1.12
C LEU A 74 -2.82 2.58 0.18
N VAL A 75 -2.29 3.06 1.30
CA VAL A 75 -2.48 2.46 2.63
C VAL A 75 -3.95 2.48 3.06
N ALA A 76 -4.69 3.55 2.77
CA ALA A 76 -6.11 3.65 3.10
C ALA A 76 -6.96 2.56 2.42
N THR A 77 -6.46 1.96 1.33
CA THR A 77 -7.09 0.80 0.67
C THR A 77 -7.24 -0.40 1.61
N LEU A 78 -6.37 -0.54 2.62
CA LEU A 78 -6.49 -1.59 3.65
C LEU A 78 -7.83 -1.55 4.38
N ASN A 79 -8.45 -0.36 4.55
CA ASN A 79 -9.77 -0.24 5.17
C ASN A 79 -10.87 -0.99 4.42
N LYS A 80 -10.71 -1.18 3.10
CA LYS A 80 -11.68 -1.86 2.23
C LYS A 80 -11.22 -3.28 1.91
N ALA A 81 -9.97 -3.44 1.48
CA ALA A 81 -9.45 -4.71 1.00
C ALA A 81 -9.11 -5.69 2.13
N ALA A 82 -8.71 -5.19 3.30
CA ALA A 82 -8.33 -6.02 4.45
C ALA A 82 -8.67 -5.36 5.80
N PRO A 83 -9.96 -5.18 6.14
CA PRO A 83 -10.39 -4.40 7.30
C PRO A 83 -9.82 -4.89 8.64
N ILE A 84 -9.60 -6.20 8.77
CA ILE A 84 -8.98 -6.80 9.97
C ILE A 84 -7.53 -6.33 10.14
N ILE A 85 -6.79 -6.17 9.04
CA ILE A 85 -5.42 -5.65 9.04
C ILE A 85 -5.45 -4.16 9.36
N ALA A 86 -6.32 -3.39 8.72
CA ALA A 86 -6.45 -1.95 8.97
C ALA A 86 -6.77 -1.64 10.44
N SER A 87 -7.71 -2.39 11.03
CA SER A 87 -8.05 -2.27 12.45
C SER A 87 -6.87 -2.61 13.37
N ALA A 88 -6.05 -3.62 13.02
CA ALA A 88 -4.87 -3.96 13.81
C ALA A 88 -3.76 -2.89 13.72
N LEU A 89 -3.74 -2.10 12.65
CA LEU A 89 -2.79 -1.00 12.42
C LEU A 89 -3.32 0.37 12.85
N SER A 90 -4.56 0.45 13.36
CA SER A 90 -5.23 1.71 13.70
C SER A 90 -5.27 2.71 12.53
N ILE A 91 -5.36 2.23 11.29
CA ILE A 91 -5.43 3.09 10.11
C ILE A 91 -6.76 3.85 10.15
N PRO A 92 -6.76 5.19 10.04
CA PRO A 92 -8.00 5.97 10.00
C PRO A 92 -8.85 5.56 8.79
N THR A 93 -10.15 5.35 9.01
CA THR A 93 -11.12 5.23 7.92
C THR A 93 -11.24 6.56 7.18
N ALA A 94 -11.01 6.55 5.86
CA ALA A 94 -11.32 7.69 5.01
C ALA A 94 -12.82 8.00 5.12
N ARG A 95 -13.18 9.25 5.43
CA ARG A 95 -14.57 9.73 5.40
C ARG A 95 -15.04 9.70 3.95
N SER A 96 -16.15 8.99 3.72
CA SER A 96 -16.90 8.95 2.44
C SER A 96 -17.40 10.32 2.03
#